data_AF-A0A914P4Z8-F1
#
_entry.id   AF-A0A914P4Z8-F1
#
_cell.length_a   1.000
_cell.length_b   1.000
_cell.length_c   1.000
_cell.angle_alpha   90.00
_cell.angle_beta   90.00
_cell.angle_gamma   90.00
#
_symmetry.space_group_name_H-M   'P 1'
#
loop_
_entity.id
_entity.type
_entity.pdbx_description
1 polymer ?
#
loop_
_entity_poly.entity_id
_entity_poly.type
_entity_poly.pdbx_seq_one_letter_code
_entity_poly.pdbx_strand_id
1 'polypeptide(L)'
;MSKKIQLDAFIYDAVVLDYQAGKDADCELMTIGKWSSMTGYGIGFPKNSPHVQKVNQLMLQYHQKGDLERLQNFWLTGACIHSSNSQTTSEPLGIENFMSAFFLLGVGIHQFQSVNIFIKLVSILALSCEYIYCKHLRKLLQKIDKDGWCGVISMAMGKSLSFTEAVGRVKEWQFRSASFGSPSSTRRKFGSITSKSTITDFRTFLNEEKSKKM
;
A
#
# COMPACT_ATOMS: atom_id res chain seq x y z
N MET A 1 27.96 -12.80 -32.44
CA MET A 1 27.28 -12.40 -31.19
C MET A 1 26.28 -13.49 -30.85
N SER A 2 26.56 -14.29 -29.82
CA SER A 2 25.68 -15.40 -29.41
C SER A 2 24.41 -14.82 -28.78
N LYS A 3 23.23 -15.24 -29.24
CA LYS A 3 21.96 -14.95 -28.56
C LYS A 3 22.04 -15.55 -27.14
N LYS A 4 22.20 -14.72 -26.10
CA LYS A 4 21.90 -15.15 -24.73
C LYS A 4 20.38 -15.30 -24.64
N ILE A 5 19.90 -16.53 -24.76
CA ILE A 5 18.55 -16.88 -24.34
C ILE A 5 18.53 -16.72 -22.82
N GLN A 6 17.66 -15.86 -22.29
CA GLN A 6 17.43 -15.79 -20.85
C GLN A 6 16.71 -17.08 -20.44
N LEU A 7 17.41 -17.90 -19.66
CA LEU A 7 16.92 -19.18 -19.13
C LEU A 7 16.72 -19.00 -17.63
N ASP A 8 15.48 -19.07 -17.17
CA ASP A 8 15.15 -18.96 -15.74
C ASP A 8 15.50 -20.23 -14.95
N ALA A 9 15.49 -21.39 -15.62
CA ALA A 9 15.83 -22.67 -15.03
C ALA A 9 16.52 -23.59 -16.04
N PHE A 10 17.52 -24.34 -15.56
CA PHE A 10 18.26 -25.31 -16.34
C PHE A 10 18.35 -26.63 -15.57
N ILE A 11 18.05 -27.74 -16.24
CA ILE A 11 18.06 -29.08 -15.65
C ILE A 11 19.17 -29.89 -16.30
N TYR A 12 20.10 -30.37 -15.49
CA TYR A 12 21.24 -31.16 -15.92
C TYR A 12 21.74 -32.06 -14.79
N ASP A 13 22.83 -32.81 -15.03
CA ASP A 13 23.44 -33.64 -14.00
C ASP A 13 23.94 -32.78 -12.82
N ALA A 14 23.67 -33.25 -11.61
CA ALA A 14 23.88 -32.48 -10.39
C ALA A 14 25.35 -32.14 -10.15
N VAL A 15 26.26 -33.09 -10.40
CA VAL A 15 27.71 -32.89 -10.18
C VAL A 15 28.27 -31.81 -11.09
N VAL A 16 27.79 -31.76 -12.34
CA VAL A 16 28.22 -30.74 -13.31
C VAL A 16 27.67 -29.36 -12.95
N LEU A 17 26.41 -29.30 -12.51
CA LEU A 17 25.80 -28.05 -12.05
C LEU A 17 26.52 -27.50 -10.82
N ASP A 18 26.81 -28.33 -9.82
CA ASP A 18 27.52 -27.90 -8.61
C ASP A 18 28.95 -27.42 -8.91
N TYR A 19 29.65 -28.10 -9.83
CA TYR A 19 30.95 -27.65 -10.30
C TYR A 19 30.88 -26.30 -11.03
N GLN A 20 29.88 -26.11 -11.89
CA GLN A 20 29.72 -24.87 -12.65
C GLN A 20 29.28 -23.71 -11.76
N ALA A 21 28.34 -23.94 -10.84
CA ALA A 21 27.91 -22.98 -9.83
C ALA A 21 29.07 -22.60 -8.90
N GLY A 22 29.91 -23.57 -8.52
CA GLY A 22 31.10 -23.32 -7.69
C GLY A 22 32.18 -22.48 -8.38
N LYS A 23 32.22 -22.47 -9.72
CA LYS A 23 33.21 -21.75 -10.53
C LYS A 23 32.71 -20.41 -11.08
N ASP A 24 31.45 -20.09 -10.84
CA ASP A 24 30.89 -18.82 -11.26
C ASP A 24 31.53 -17.67 -10.49
N ALA A 25 31.79 -16.54 -11.16
CA ALA A 25 32.52 -15.42 -10.56
C ALA A 25 31.65 -14.61 -9.58
N ASP A 26 30.35 -14.50 -9.91
CA ASP A 26 29.38 -13.69 -9.17
C ASP A 26 28.47 -14.56 -8.26
N CYS A 27 28.70 -15.87 -8.22
CA CYS A 27 27.88 -16.86 -7.50
C CYS A 27 26.37 -16.70 -7.75
N GLU A 28 25.97 -16.28 -8.96
CA GLU A 28 24.58 -16.02 -9.32
C GLU A 28 23.84 -17.35 -9.56
N LEU A 29 24.55 -18.34 -10.09
CA LEU A 29 24.01 -19.68 -10.29
C LEU A 29 23.99 -20.46 -8.99
N MET A 30 22.82 -21.00 -8.66
CA MET A 30 22.62 -21.85 -7.49
C MET A 30 21.80 -23.09 -7.83
N THR A 31 22.25 -24.24 -7.33
CA THR A 31 21.52 -25.50 -7.43
C THR A 31 20.39 -25.50 -6.39
N ILE A 32 19.14 -25.56 -6.85
CA ILE A 32 17.95 -25.56 -5.97
C ILE A 32 17.39 -26.98 -5.82
N GLY A 33 17.11 -27.38 -4.59
CA GLY A 33 16.39 -28.63 -4.29
C GLY A 33 17.27 -29.86 -4.12
N LYS A 34 16.65 -31.04 -4.04
CA LYS A 34 17.31 -32.33 -3.87
C LYS A 34 17.54 -32.98 -5.23
N TRP A 35 18.64 -33.73 -5.34
CA TRP A 35 19.02 -34.44 -6.56
C TRP A 35 17.91 -35.45 -6.91
N SER A 36 17.37 -35.34 -8.13
CA SER A 36 16.22 -36.14 -8.58
C SER A 36 16.54 -37.63 -8.72
N SER A 37 17.80 -37.97 -8.98
CA SER A 37 18.31 -39.33 -8.99
C SER A 37 19.77 -39.32 -8.55
N MET A 38 20.15 -40.28 -7.70
CA MET A 38 21.52 -40.41 -7.20
C MET A 38 22.24 -41.48 -8.01
N THR A 39 22.65 -41.12 -9.23
CA THR A 39 23.46 -41.98 -10.10
C THR A 39 24.94 -41.65 -9.94
N GLY A 40 25.77 -42.68 -9.74
CA GLY A 40 27.22 -42.53 -9.65
C GLY A 40 27.93 -42.70 -11.00
N TYR A 41 29.08 -42.04 -11.15
CA TYR A 41 30.00 -42.25 -12.27
C TYR A 41 30.77 -43.57 -12.12
N GLY A 42 31.03 -44.28 -13.22
CA GLY A 42 31.72 -45.56 -13.22
C GLY A 42 32.66 -45.74 -14.41
N ILE A 43 33.62 -46.67 -14.28
CA ILE A 43 34.57 -47.01 -15.35
C ILE A 43 34.12 -48.31 -16.02
N GLY A 44 33.95 -48.27 -17.34
CA GLY A 44 33.56 -49.42 -18.15
C GLY A 44 34.76 -50.23 -18.66
N PHE A 45 34.62 -51.55 -18.67
CA PHE A 45 35.58 -52.49 -19.24
C PHE A 45 34.89 -53.40 -20.28
N PRO A 46 35.60 -53.95 -21.27
CA PRO A 46 35.03 -54.94 -22.18
C PRO A 46 34.56 -56.18 -21.42
N LYS A 47 33.51 -56.83 -21.95
CA LYS A 47 32.94 -58.05 -21.35
C LYS A 47 34.04 -59.11 -21.16
N ASN A 48 34.05 -59.76 -20.00
CA ASN A 48 35.03 -60.78 -19.59
C ASN A 48 36.49 -60.31 -19.45
N SER A 49 36.72 -59.02 -19.20
CA SER A 49 38.08 -58.52 -18.92
C SER A 49 38.61 -59.01 -17.56
N PRO A 50 39.85 -59.54 -17.48
CA PRO A 50 40.46 -59.98 -16.23
C PRO A 50 40.86 -58.79 -15.31
N HIS A 51 40.83 -57.56 -15.83
CA HIS A 51 41.27 -56.37 -15.10
C HIS A 51 40.19 -55.77 -14.19
N VAL A 52 38.91 -56.10 -14.42
CA VAL A 52 37.77 -55.55 -13.67
C VAL A 52 37.94 -55.77 -12.17
N GLN A 53 38.29 -57.00 -11.77
CA GLN A 53 38.45 -57.36 -10.36
C GLN A 53 39.60 -56.60 -9.68
N LYS A 54 40.73 -56.48 -10.38
CA LYS A 54 41.91 -55.76 -9.86
C LYS A 54 41.62 -54.27 -9.69
N VAL A 55 40.98 -53.64 -10.67
CA VAL A 55 40.64 -52.20 -10.60
C VAL A 55 39.59 -51.94 -9.52
N ASN A 56 38.58 -52.81 -9.40
CA ASN A 56 37.56 -52.68 -8.36
C ASN A 56 38.18 -52.75 -6.95
N GLN A 57 39.10 -53.70 -6.71
CA GLN A 57 39.82 -53.77 -5.44
C GLN A 57 40.64 -52.49 -5.15
N LEU A 58 41.34 -51.96 -6.15
CA LEU A 58 42.11 -50.72 -5.99
C LEU A 58 41.19 -49.52 -5.69
N MET A 59 40.06 -49.39 -6.39
CA MET A 59 39.08 -48.34 -6.10
C MET A 59 38.57 -48.40 -4.66
N LEU A 60 38.24 -49.59 -4.18
CA LEU A 60 37.80 -49.78 -2.79
C LEU A 60 38.89 -49.37 -1.79
N GLN A 61 40.16 -49.70 -2.07
CA GLN A 61 41.29 -49.26 -1.24
C GLN A 61 41.43 -47.73 -1.23
N TYR A 62 41.31 -47.07 -2.38
CA TYR A 62 41.38 -45.61 -2.45
C TYR A 62 40.20 -44.93 -1.74
N HIS A 63 39.00 -45.52 -1.81
CA HIS A 63 37.83 -45.04 -1.10
C HIS A 63 38.02 -45.18 0.42
N GLN A 64 38.46 -46.34 0.90
CA GLN A 64 38.72 -46.58 2.34
C GLN A 64 39.81 -45.68 2.90
N LYS A 65 40.83 -45.35 2.08
CA LYS A 65 41.91 -44.44 2.46
C LYS A 65 41.49 -42.96 2.45
N GLY A 66 40.33 -42.63 1.88
CA GLY A 66 39.84 -41.26 1.74
C GLY A 66 40.56 -40.46 0.65
N ASP A 67 41.37 -41.10 -0.19
CA ASP A 67 42.09 -40.41 -1.26
C ASP A 67 41.11 -39.89 -2.33
N LEU A 68 40.00 -40.60 -2.58
CA LEU A 68 38.92 -40.12 -3.47
C LEU A 68 38.31 -38.80 -2.98
N GLU A 69 38.02 -38.71 -1.68
CA GLU A 69 37.42 -37.51 -1.09
C GLU A 69 38.38 -36.31 -1.19
N ARG A 70 39.68 -36.55 -0.99
CA ARG A 70 40.70 -35.50 -1.19
C ARG A 70 40.75 -35.01 -2.63
N LEU A 71 40.70 -35.92 -3.60
CA LEU A 71 40.64 -35.54 -5.01
C LEU A 71 39.36 -34.77 -5.32
N GLN A 72 38.21 -35.22 -4.81
CA GLN A 72 36.95 -34.54 -4.97
C GLN A 72 37.03 -33.11 -4.40
N ASN A 73 37.51 -32.94 -3.18
CA ASN A 73 37.61 -31.64 -2.55
C ASN A 73 38.61 -30.73 -3.28
N PHE A 74 39.68 -31.27 -3.86
CA PHE A 74 40.64 -30.46 -4.60
C PHE A 74 40.10 -30.00 -5.97
N TRP A 75 39.39 -30.87 -6.69
CA TRP A 75 38.98 -30.60 -8.08
C TRP A 75 37.56 -30.04 -8.20
N LEU A 76 36.65 -30.43 -7.31
CA LEU A 76 35.22 -30.07 -7.36
C LEU A 76 34.82 -28.97 -6.37
N THR A 77 35.64 -28.64 -5.36
CA THR A 77 35.32 -27.51 -4.48
C THR A 77 35.53 -26.20 -5.23
N GLY A 78 34.44 -25.45 -5.42
CA GLY A 78 34.45 -24.11 -5.99
C GLY A 78 34.61 -22.99 -4.95
N ALA A 79 34.79 -21.76 -5.42
CA ALA A 79 34.85 -20.56 -4.58
C ALA A 79 33.49 -20.25 -3.94
N CYS A 80 32.40 -20.56 -4.64
CA CYS A 80 31.05 -20.40 -4.13
C CYS A 80 30.68 -21.63 -3.27
N ILE A 81 30.87 -21.52 -1.95
CA ILE A 81 30.40 -22.54 -1.01
C ILE A 81 28.92 -22.26 -0.73
N HIS A 82 28.08 -23.23 -1.09
CA HIS A 82 26.64 -23.14 -0.85
C HIS A 82 26.37 -23.26 0.65
N SER A 83 26.37 -22.12 1.35
CA SER A 83 25.91 -22.04 2.72
C SER A 83 24.39 -22.18 2.69
N SER A 84 23.89 -23.41 2.76
CA SER A 84 22.47 -23.77 2.90
C SER A 84 21.78 -23.15 4.12
N ASN A 85 22.52 -22.34 4.89
CA ASN A 85 22.08 -21.61 6.07
C ASN A 85 22.03 -20.08 5.85
N SER A 86 21.83 -19.64 4.60
CA SER A 86 21.74 -18.20 4.24
C SER A 86 20.38 -17.79 3.68
N GLN A 87 19.33 -18.62 3.82
CA GLN A 87 17.94 -18.15 3.63
C GLN A 87 17.42 -17.28 4.79
N THR A 88 18.27 -16.87 5.73
CA THR A 88 17.88 -15.94 6.81
C THR A 88 18.99 -14.97 7.21
N THR A 89 19.93 -14.60 6.33
CA THR A 89 20.54 -13.29 6.50
C THR A 89 19.47 -12.30 6.10
N SER A 90 18.77 -11.73 7.08
CA SER A 90 17.92 -10.57 6.86
C SER A 90 18.74 -9.56 6.07
N GLU A 91 18.48 -9.48 4.76
CA GLU A 91 18.98 -8.38 3.95
C GLU A 91 18.58 -7.12 4.71
N PRO A 92 19.53 -6.20 4.99
CA PRO A 92 19.18 -4.95 5.66
C PRO A 92 18.04 -4.36 4.85
N LEU A 93 16.87 -4.14 5.48
CA LEU A 93 15.64 -3.73 4.82
C LEU A 93 15.97 -2.59 3.83
N GLY A 94 16.08 -2.96 2.55
CA GLY A 94 16.56 -2.06 1.51
C GLY A 94 15.58 -0.90 1.34
N ILE A 95 16.06 0.21 0.80
CA ILE A 95 15.24 1.39 0.48
C ILE A 95 13.99 1.01 -0.36
N GLU A 96 14.10 -0.08 -1.13
CA GLU A 96 13.03 -0.69 -1.93
C GLU A 96 11.83 -1.13 -1.09
N ASN A 97 12.05 -1.64 0.13
CA ASN A 97 10.97 -2.03 1.04
C ASN A 97 10.22 -0.81 1.60
N PHE A 98 10.92 0.33 1.75
CA PHE A 98 10.35 1.59 2.26
C PHE A 98 9.71 2.47 1.18
N MET A 99 10.01 2.21 -0.09
CA MET A 99 9.46 2.95 -1.23
C MET A 99 7.92 2.92 -1.26
N SER A 100 7.32 1.78 -0.88
CA SER A 100 5.86 1.63 -0.79
C SER A 100 5.21 2.62 0.19
N ALA A 101 5.85 2.89 1.33
CA ALA A 101 5.35 3.81 2.34
C ALA A 101 5.37 5.27 1.85
N PHE A 102 6.40 5.67 1.11
CA PHE A 102 6.47 7.01 0.52
C PHE A 102 5.39 7.23 -0.55
N PHE A 103 5.11 6.22 -1.38
CA PHE A 103 4.02 6.31 -2.36
C PHE A 103 2.64 6.42 -1.68
N LEU A 104 2.38 5.64 -0.63
CA LEU A 104 1.12 5.71 0.11
C LEU A 104 0.91 7.10 0.75
N LEU A 105 1.97 7.66 1.35
CA LEU A 105 1.93 9.01 1.92
C LEU A 105 1.76 10.08 0.84
N GLY A 106 2.51 9.99 -0.27
CA GLY A 106 2.45 10.94 -1.37
C GLY A 106 1.07 10.95 -2.05
N VAL A 107 0.53 9.78 -2.37
CA VAL A 107 -0.81 9.65 -2.97
C VAL A 107 -1.88 10.11 -1.98
N GLY A 108 -1.76 9.80 -0.69
CA GLY A 108 -2.69 10.24 0.34
C GLY A 108 -2.77 11.77 0.46
N ILE A 109 -1.63 12.44 0.54
CA ILE A 109 -1.56 13.91 0.61
C ILE A 109 -2.07 14.52 -0.70
N HIS A 110 -1.68 13.96 -1.85
CA HIS A 110 -2.11 14.46 -3.14
C HIS A 110 -3.63 14.31 -3.34
N GLN A 111 -4.20 13.15 -3.01
CA GLN A 111 -5.64 12.90 -3.10
C GLN A 111 -6.41 13.83 -2.14
N PHE A 112 -5.96 13.95 -0.89
CA PHE A 112 -6.59 14.84 0.08
C PHE A 112 -6.53 16.31 -0.38
N GLN A 113 -5.37 16.78 -0.84
CA GLN A 113 -5.20 18.16 -1.31
C GLN A 113 -6.03 18.42 -2.57
N SER A 114 -6.08 17.46 -3.51
CA SER A 114 -6.86 17.56 -4.75
C SER A 114 -8.36 17.68 -4.48
N VAL A 115 -8.90 16.89 -3.55
CA VAL A 115 -10.32 16.95 -3.15
C VAL A 115 -10.66 18.29 -2.52
N ASN A 116 -9.80 18.80 -1.62
CA ASN A 116 -10.00 20.09 -0.98
C ASN A 116 -9.96 21.27 -1.98
N ILE A 117 -9.04 21.24 -2.95
CA ILE A 117 -8.95 22.24 -4.01
C ILE A 117 -10.18 22.18 -4.92
N PHE A 118 -10.62 20.98 -5.31
CA PHE A 118 -11.79 20.79 -6.15
C PHE A 118 -13.06 21.35 -5.49
N ILE A 119 -13.30 21.05 -4.21
CA ILE A 119 -14.45 21.59 -3.46
C ILE A 119 -14.41 23.12 -3.45
N LYS A 120 -13.25 23.72 -3.18
CA LYS A 120 -13.10 25.19 -3.21
C LYS A 120 -13.38 25.79 -4.57
N LEU A 121 -12.89 25.16 -5.65
CA LEU A 121 -13.15 25.63 -7.01
C LEU A 121 -14.64 25.56 -7.35
N VAL A 122 -15.32 24.47 -7.00
CA VAL A 122 -16.77 24.34 -7.22
C VAL A 122 -17.55 25.39 -6.41
N SER A 123 -17.18 25.62 -5.15
CA SER A 123 -17.82 26.67 -4.33
C SER A 123 -17.62 28.07 -4.90
N ILE A 124 -16.40 28.43 -5.33
CA ILE A 124 -16.11 29.74 -5.94
C ILE A 124 -16.83 29.90 -7.27
N LEU A 125 -16.87 28.85 -8.09
CA LEU A 125 -17.60 28.85 -9.35
C LEU A 125 -19.10 29.06 -9.13
N ALA A 126 -19.70 28.37 -8.16
CA ALA A 126 -21.10 28.55 -7.81
C ALA A 126 -21.40 29.99 -7.38
N LEU A 127 -20.59 30.57 -6.50
CA LEU A 127 -20.71 31.97 -6.07
C LEU A 127 -20.55 32.95 -7.24
N SER A 128 -19.63 32.65 -8.17
CA SER A 128 -19.40 33.47 -9.36
C SER A 128 -20.59 33.40 -10.31
N CYS A 129 -21.16 32.21 -10.52
CA CYS A 129 -22.37 32.01 -11.31
C CYS A 129 -23.57 32.78 -10.71
N GLU A 130 -23.76 32.73 -9.39
CA GLU A 130 -24.81 33.50 -8.71
C GLU A 130 -24.61 35.02 -8.84
N TYR A 131 -23.36 35.48 -8.71
CA TYR A 131 -23.02 36.89 -8.88
C TYR A 131 -23.30 37.37 -10.31
N ILE A 132 -22.89 36.59 -11.32
CA ILE A 132 -23.13 36.88 -12.73
C ILE A 132 -24.63 36.82 -13.05
N TYR A 133 -25.36 35.85 -12.49
CA TYR A 133 -26.82 35.77 -12.62
C TYR A 133 -27.50 37.01 -12.05
N CYS A 134 -27.16 37.40 -10.82
CA CYS A 134 -27.73 38.59 -10.17
C CYS A 134 -27.37 39.90 -10.87
N LYS A 135 -26.15 40.02 -11.41
CA LYS A 135 -25.63 41.28 -11.97
C LYS A 135 -25.93 41.46 -13.46
N HIS A 136 -25.76 40.40 -14.26
CA HIS A 136 -25.89 40.43 -15.71
C HIS A 136 -27.27 39.99 -16.18
N LEU A 137 -27.83 38.92 -15.59
CA LEU A 137 -29.12 38.39 -16.02
C LEU A 137 -30.27 39.32 -15.62
N ARG A 138 -30.20 39.98 -14.45
CA ARG A 138 -31.21 40.98 -14.02
C ARG A 138 -31.35 42.15 -15.00
N LYS A 139 -30.25 42.58 -15.63
CA LYS A 139 -30.25 43.68 -16.61
C LYS A 139 -30.71 43.24 -18.00
N LEU A 140 -30.43 41.99 -18.38
CA LEU A 140 -30.87 41.42 -19.66
C LEU A 140 -32.34 40.97 -19.62
N LEU A 141 -32.84 40.47 -18.48
CA LEU A 141 -34.24 40.08 -18.32
C LEU A 141 -35.21 41.26 -18.46
N GLN A 142 -34.83 42.45 -17.99
CA GLN A 142 -35.63 43.67 -18.21
C GLN A 142 -35.75 44.09 -19.68
N LYS A 143 -34.87 43.58 -20.55
CA LYS A 143 -34.85 43.93 -21.98
C LYS A 143 -35.50 42.86 -22.87
N ILE A 144 -35.65 41.64 -22.36
CA ILE A 144 -36.21 40.48 -23.09
C ILE A 144 -37.66 40.18 -22.66
N ASP A 145 -38.14 40.72 -21.53
CA ASP A 145 -39.53 40.52 -21.08
C ASP A 145 -40.51 41.38 -21.89
N LYS A 146 -40.84 40.89 -23.09
CA LYS A 146 -42.08 41.22 -23.78
C LYS A 146 -43.04 40.03 -23.86
N ASP A 147 -42.54 38.79 -23.78
CA ASP A 147 -43.35 37.57 -23.85
C ASP A 147 -42.85 36.49 -22.87
N GLY A 148 -43.10 36.68 -21.57
CA GLY A 148 -43.54 35.71 -20.54
C GLY A 148 -42.90 34.32 -20.33
N TRP A 149 -42.03 33.79 -21.20
CA TRP A 149 -41.60 32.38 -21.15
C TRP A 149 -40.38 32.17 -20.24
N CYS A 150 -39.46 33.14 -20.18
CA CYS A 150 -38.20 32.97 -19.43
C CYS A 150 -38.37 33.15 -17.90
N GLY A 151 -39.51 33.67 -17.43
CA GLY A 151 -39.83 33.82 -16.00
C GLY A 151 -40.18 32.50 -15.29
N VAL A 152 -40.65 31.50 -16.04
CA VAL A 152 -41.13 30.22 -15.47
C VAL A 152 -39.96 29.34 -15.00
N ILE A 153 -38.82 29.39 -15.70
CA ILE A 153 -37.58 28.66 -15.33
C ILE A 153 -36.89 29.31 -14.12
N SER A 154 -36.97 30.64 -13.98
CA SER A 154 -36.42 31.37 -12.83
C SER A 154 -37.26 31.20 -11.56
N MET A 155 -38.59 31.05 -11.70
CA MET A 155 -39.51 30.75 -10.59
C MET A 155 -39.31 29.36 -9.97
N ALA A 156 -38.79 28.38 -10.72
CA ALA A 156 -38.50 27.05 -10.18
C ALA A 156 -37.29 27.05 -9.21
N MET A 157 -36.30 27.90 -9.46
CA MET A 157 -35.11 28.04 -8.59
C MET A 157 -35.35 29.02 -7.43
N GLY A 158 -36.19 30.06 -7.64
CA GLY A 158 -36.51 31.07 -6.61
C GLY A 158 -37.34 30.55 -5.43
N LYS A 159 -38.06 29.42 -5.57
CA LYS A 159 -38.85 28.84 -4.48
C LYS A 159 -38.04 28.08 -3.42
N SER A 160 -36.76 27.78 -3.66
CA SER A 160 -35.92 27.13 -2.64
C SER A 160 -35.48 28.09 -1.52
N LEU A 161 -35.53 29.41 -1.74
CA LEU A 161 -35.23 30.45 -0.75
C LEU A 161 -36.44 30.82 0.14
N SER A 162 -37.36 29.88 0.39
CA SER A 162 -38.41 29.99 1.42
C SER A 162 -37.84 29.85 2.85
N PHE A 163 -36.63 30.40 3.09
CA PHE A 163 -36.06 30.49 4.43
C PHE A 163 -36.91 31.42 5.31
N THR A 164 -37.51 32.48 4.75
CA THR A 164 -38.38 33.39 5.50
C THR A 164 -39.69 32.71 5.94
N GLU A 165 -40.24 31.80 5.15
CA GLU A 165 -41.46 31.05 5.49
C GLU A 165 -41.18 29.90 6.46
N ALA A 166 -40.03 29.21 6.32
CA ALA A 166 -39.56 28.20 7.27
C ALA A 166 -39.23 28.81 8.65
N VAL A 167 -38.58 29.98 8.68
CA VAL A 167 -38.31 30.72 9.93
C VAL A 167 -39.61 31.23 10.58
N GLY A 168 -40.61 31.63 9.77
CA GLY A 168 -41.95 31.98 10.25
C GLY A 168 -42.65 30.82 10.97
N ARG A 169 -42.64 29.62 10.37
CA ARG A 169 -43.20 28.40 10.97
C ARG A 169 -42.50 28.03 12.27
N VAL A 170 -41.16 28.11 12.35
CA VAL A 170 -40.41 27.82 13.60
C VAL A 170 -40.74 28.84 14.70
N LYS A 171 -40.85 30.13 14.38
CA LYS A 171 -41.29 31.17 15.34
C LYS A 171 -42.71 30.91 15.85
N GLU A 172 -43.60 30.41 15.01
CA GLU A 172 -44.97 30.05 15.38
C GLU A 172 -45.00 28.86 16.36
N TRP A 173 -44.17 27.83 16.15
CA TRP A 173 -44.00 26.73 17.12
C TRP A 173 -43.45 27.24 18.47
N GLN A 174 -42.50 28.17 18.46
CA GLN A 174 -41.94 28.80 19.67
C GLN A 174 -42.98 29.64 20.41
N PHE A 175 -43.87 30.34 19.70
CA PHE A 175 -44.92 31.15 20.31
C PHE A 175 -46.02 30.28 20.93
N ARG A 176 -46.44 29.20 20.26
CA ARG A 176 -47.43 28.25 20.77
C ARG A 176 -46.94 27.47 21.99
N SER A 177 -45.65 27.18 22.08
CA SER A 177 -45.04 26.54 23.26
C SER A 177 -44.83 27.52 24.42
N ALA A 178 -44.82 28.84 24.18
CA ALA A 178 -44.78 29.86 25.23
C ALA A 178 -46.15 30.14 25.88
N SER A 179 -47.26 29.89 25.17
CA SER A 179 -48.62 30.10 25.71
C SER A 179 -49.17 28.93 26.54
N PHE A 180 -48.54 27.75 26.49
CA PHE A 180 -48.85 26.61 27.35
C PHE A 180 -47.71 26.37 28.35
N GLY A 181 -47.61 27.23 29.37
CA GLY A 181 -46.61 26.99 30.41
C GLY A 181 -46.64 27.98 31.57
N SER A 182 -47.46 27.71 32.58
CA SER A 182 -47.01 27.75 33.98
C SER A 182 -48.05 27.09 34.91
N PRO A 183 -47.66 26.54 36.08
CA PRO A 183 -46.31 26.41 36.65
C PRO A 183 -45.98 24.96 37.08
N SER A 184 -44.79 24.46 36.75
CA SER A 184 -43.95 23.68 37.68
C SER A 184 -42.69 23.16 36.99
N SER A 185 -41.57 23.31 37.69
CA SER A 185 -40.27 22.67 37.44
C SER A 185 -39.41 23.17 36.27
N THR A 186 -38.25 23.71 36.67
CA THR A 186 -36.98 23.79 35.93
C THR A 186 -36.86 24.83 34.82
N ARG A 187 -36.62 26.07 35.27
CA ARG A 187 -36.02 27.16 34.51
C ARG A 187 -34.58 26.78 34.09
N ARG A 188 -34.38 26.35 32.84
CA ARG A 188 -33.05 26.43 32.18
C ARG A 188 -33.10 27.50 31.09
N LYS A 189 -32.34 28.57 31.33
CA LYS A 189 -32.14 29.71 30.44
C LYS A 189 -31.36 29.27 29.20
N PHE A 190 -31.81 29.78 28.06
CA PHE A 190 -31.15 29.75 26.77
C PHE A 190 -29.70 30.28 26.88
N GLY A 191 -28.74 29.52 26.35
CA GLY A 191 -27.35 29.93 26.21
C GLY A 191 -26.85 29.42 24.88
N SER A 192 -26.69 30.33 23.92
CA SER A 192 -25.91 30.16 22.70
C SER A 192 -24.64 29.36 22.96
N ILE A 193 -24.49 28.20 22.33
CA ILE A 193 -23.21 27.48 22.27
C ILE A 193 -22.34 28.23 21.27
N THR A 194 -21.77 29.35 21.74
CA THR A 194 -20.52 29.87 21.21
C THR A 194 -19.43 28.89 21.59
N SER A 195 -18.63 28.51 20.59
CA SER A 195 -17.38 27.73 20.64
C SER A 195 -16.40 28.19 21.74
N LYS A 196 -16.67 27.89 23.02
CA LYS A 196 -15.72 28.08 24.14
C LYS A 196 -15.84 27.05 25.27
N SER A 197 -16.80 26.12 25.27
CA SER A 197 -17.02 25.18 26.40
C SER A 197 -16.29 23.84 26.30
N THR A 198 -15.74 23.44 25.14
CA THR A 198 -15.03 22.14 25.02
C THR A 198 -13.57 22.19 25.50
N ILE A 199 -12.99 23.39 25.64
CA ILE A 199 -11.58 23.55 26.06
C ILE A 199 -11.40 23.43 27.58
N THR A 200 -12.44 23.73 28.36
CA THR A 200 -12.36 23.62 29.83
C THR A 200 -12.40 22.16 30.29
N ASP A 201 -13.13 21.28 29.59
CA ASP A 201 -13.22 19.85 29.94
C ASP A 201 -11.90 19.10 29.74
N PHE A 202 -11.17 19.39 28.65
CA PHE A 202 -9.89 18.74 28.36
C PHE A 202 -8.79 19.14 29.36
N ARG A 203 -8.85 20.36 29.90
CA ARG A 203 -7.87 20.85 30.88
C ARG A 203 -8.08 20.23 32.26
N THR A 204 -9.31 19.88 32.62
CA THR A 204 -9.63 19.15 33.86
C THR A 204 -9.26 17.67 33.75
N PHE A 205 -9.50 17.05 32.58
CA PHE A 205 -9.07 15.67 32.31
C PHE A 205 -7.55 15.48 32.32
N LEU A 206 -6.79 16.44 31.76
CA LEU A 206 -5.32 16.40 31.77
C LEU A 206 -4.70 16.62 33.17
N ASN A 207 -5.43 17.24 34.11
CA ASN A 207 -4.97 17.39 35.49
C ASN A 207 -5.26 16.14 36.34
N GLU A 208 -6.31 15.37 36.03
CA GLU A 208 -6.61 14.12 36.72
C GLU A 208 -5.67 12.97 36.32
N GLU A 209 -5.17 12.96 35.07
CA GLU A 209 -4.20 11.95 34.62
C GLU A 209 -2.78 12.19 35.19
N LYS A 210 -2.39 13.45 35.41
CA LYS A 210 -1.09 13.79 36.03
C LYS A 210 -0.99 13.40 37.51
N SER A 211 -2.11 13.29 38.22
CA SER A 211 -2.11 12.91 39.65
C SER A 211 -2.05 11.40 39.88
N LYS A 212 -2.21 10.56 38.84
CA LYS A 212 -2.14 9.08 38.96
C LYS A 212 -0.77 8.48 38.60
N LYS A 213 0.22 9.32 38.30
CA LYS A 213 1.60 8.90 37.96
C LYS A 213 2.69 9.47 38.88
N MET A 214 2.31 9.86 40.10
CA MET A 214 3.22 10.06 41.24
C MET A 214 2.83 9.14 42.38
#